data_AF-E8V2L1-F1
#
_entry.id   AF-E8V2L1-F1
#
_cell.length_a   1.000
_cell.length_b   1.000
_cell.length_c   1.000
_cell.angle_alpha   90.00
_cell.angle_beta   90.00
_cell.angle_gamma   90.00
#
_symmetry.space_group_name_H-M   'P 1'
#
loop_
_entity.id
_entity.type
_entity.pdbx_description
1 polymer ?
#
loop_
_entity_poly.entity_id
_entity_poly.type
_entity_poly.pdbx_seq_one_letter_code
_entity_poly.pdbx_strand_id
1 'polypeptide(L)'
;MQDAFKAAWNNRALGYVLLGVTALSAMYMLWKVPSPGVAVAVLGVASGIIAIRELSAIERVVWVFVLSCLLYAELHAIRTDRNTQDQKHAAEVKVQTSEFEEQQKQFKTILDTENAEFKDTKDRISRALDAAEETLIQTAPRADLQIGPILIYPKDPTPEQTASDPKSLSLRRTFTITIDWANRGTDEARRLKILSNAYLVPELEGLSPVSAKDSFNRDWQNFFRAEKKPDRASQIATTGVYYDRMVSGDPHTEQYTRPWGPNDIYNDLIDARSKAVIHRRMFILVRFDYYDKTGHWREDICRRIKGEMTSQSSHWDSCDIMQNARYRIGAPLGVREAKKLGKHEVGQQPGFP
;
A
#
# COMPACT_ATOMS: atom_id res chain seq x y z
N MET A 1 59.47 -64.53 62.47
CA MET A 1 59.01 -64.25 61.09
C MET A 1 59.77 -63.07 60.46
N GLN A 2 59.97 -61.96 61.18
CA GLN A 2 60.74 -60.80 60.68
C GLN A 2 62.20 -61.14 60.30
N ASP A 3 62.88 -62.01 61.06
CA ASP A 3 64.29 -62.33 60.79
C ASP A 3 64.47 -63.21 59.54
N ALA A 4 63.55 -64.15 59.31
CA ALA A 4 63.53 -64.96 58.09
C ALA A 4 63.26 -64.10 56.84
N PHE A 5 62.38 -63.11 56.96
CA PHE A 5 62.11 -62.15 55.89
C PHE A 5 63.34 -61.29 55.58
N LYS A 6 64.00 -60.72 56.61
CA LYS A 6 65.24 -59.94 56.43
C LYS A 6 66.35 -60.77 55.79
N ALA A 7 66.52 -62.02 56.22
CA ALA A 7 67.52 -62.92 55.66
C ALA A 7 67.24 -63.25 54.17
N ALA A 8 65.99 -63.50 53.81
CA ALA A 8 65.59 -63.74 52.43
C ALA A 8 65.74 -62.47 51.55
N TRP A 9 65.37 -61.30 52.09
CA TRP A 9 65.41 -60.02 51.40
C TRP A 9 66.84 -59.53 51.12
N ASN A 10 67.78 -59.80 52.04
CA ASN A 10 69.20 -59.47 51.87
C ASN A 10 69.98 -60.46 51.00
N ASN A 11 69.33 -61.50 50.46
CA ASN A 11 70.00 -62.41 49.54
C ASN A 11 70.40 -61.67 48.24
N ARG A 12 71.68 -61.77 47.86
CA ARG A 12 72.21 -61.14 46.64
C ARG A 12 71.56 -61.69 45.37
N ALA A 13 71.23 -62.98 45.35
CA ALA A 13 70.57 -63.61 44.20
C ALA A 13 69.21 -62.98 43.91
N LEU A 14 68.41 -62.71 44.95
CA LEU A 14 67.11 -62.05 44.83
C LEU A 14 67.24 -60.66 44.18
N GLY A 15 68.29 -59.93 44.53
CA GLY A 15 68.63 -58.64 43.93
C GLY A 15 68.86 -58.69 42.43
N TYR A 16 69.70 -59.62 41.99
CA TYR A 16 69.98 -59.77 40.57
C TYR A 16 68.75 -60.23 39.78
N VAL A 17 67.89 -61.06 40.38
CA VAL A 17 66.61 -61.44 39.77
C VAL A 17 65.70 -60.21 39.63
N LEU A 18 65.53 -59.41 40.69
CA LEU A 18 64.70 -58.20 40.66
C LEU A 18 65.24 -57.16 39.67
N LEU A 19 66.56 -56.97 39.62
CA LEU A 19 67.23 -56.10 38.65
C LEU A 19 67.04 -56.60 37.22
N GLY A 20 67.20 -57.90 36.99
CA GLY A 20 66.99 -58.52 35.68
C GLY A 20 65.54 -58.35 35.19
N VAL A 21 64.56 -58.59 36.06
CA VAL A 21 63.13 -58.43 35.74
C VAL A 21 62.81 -56.96 35.44
N THR A 22 63.28 -56.02 36.27
CA THR A 22 63.05 -54.59 36.03
C THR A 22 63.75 -54.08 34.77
N ALA A 23 64.99 -54.53 34.50
CA ALA A 23 65.72 -54.19 33.29
C ALA A 23 65.03 -54.74 32.02
N LEU A 24 64.60 -56.00 32.03
CA LEU A 24 63.81 -56.60 30.94
C LEU A 24 62.48 -55.87 30.74
N SER A 25 61.82 -55.47 31.83
CA SER A 25 60.57 -54.69 31.76
C SER A 25 60.82 -53.31 31.14
N ALA A 26 61.89 -52.62 31.55
CA ALA A 26 62.28 -51.33 30.98
C ALA A 26 62.63 -51.46 29.49
N MET A 27 63.36 -52.51 29.11
CA MET A 27 63.71 -52.77 27.71
C MET A 27 62.47 -53.09 26.86
N TYR A 28 61.55 -53.89 27.39
CA TYR A 28 60.27 -54.16 26.75
C TYR A 28 59.45 -52.88 26.55
N MET A 29 59.40 -51.99 27.55
CA MET A 29 58.70 -50.70 27.46
C MET A 29 59.34 -49.71 26.48
N LEU A 30 60.65 -49.79 26.27
CA LEU A 30 61.33 -49.01 25.23
C LEU A 30 60.97 -49.48 23.82
N TRP A 31 60.68 -50.78 23.64
CA TRP A 31 60.28 -51.33 22.35
C TRP A 31 58.77 -51.21 22.09
N LYS A 32 57.96 -51.51 23.10
CA LYS A 32 56.51 -51.30 23.10
C LYS A 32 56.18 -50.17 24.05
N VAL A 33 56.00 -48.98 23.47
CA VAL A 33 55.57 -47.77 24.16
C VAL A 33 54.29 -48.08 24.97
N PRO A 34 54.35 -48.10 26.31
CA PRO A 34 53.18 -48.37 27.13
C PRO A 34 52.27 -47.13 27.16
N SER A 35 51.03 -47.30 27.64
CA SER A 35 50.16 -46.15 27.91
C SER A 35 50.80 -45.21 28.96
N PRO A 36 50.58 -43.89 28.85
CA PRO A 36 51.11 -42.93 29.82
C PRO A 36 50.80 -43.32 31.26
N GLY A 37 51.78 -43.21 32.15
CA GLY A 37 51.65 -43.53 33.58
C GLY A 37 52.01 -44.97 33.97
N VAL A 38 52.03 -45.93 33.05
CA VAL A 38 52.43 -47.32 33.39
C VAL A 38 53.92 -47.40 33.71
N ALA A 39 54.79 -46.68 32.97
CA ALA A 39 56.21 -46.66 33.27
C ALA A 39 56.50 -45.92 34.59
N VAL A 40 55.74 -44.88 34.92
CA VAL A 40 55.81 -44.18 36.22
C VAL A 40 55.43 -45.11 37.39
N ALA A 41 54.39 -45.92 37.23
CA ALA A 41 54.01 -46.90 38.24
C ALA A 41 55.13 -47.93 38.50
N VAL A 42 55.74 -48.46 37.43
CA VAL A 42 56.89 -49.38 37.54
C VAL A 42 58.10 -48.69 38.18
N LEU A 43 58.35 -47.43 37.82
CA LEU A 43 59.41 -46.61 38.42
C LEU A 43 59.19 -46.40 39.93
N GLY A 44 57.95 -46.18 40.36
CA GLY A 44 57.59 -46.05 41.78
C GLY A 44 57.84 -47.34 42.56
N VAL A 45 57.45 -48.49 42.01
CA VAL A 45 57.72 -49.81 42.62
C VAL A 45 59.22 -50.08 42.69
N ALA A 46 59.96 -49.84 41.61
CA ALA A 46 61.41 -49.99 41.57
C ALA A 46 62.12 -49.10 42.61
N SER A 47 61.68 -47.84 42.74
CA SER A 47 62.22 -46.89 43.72
C SER A 47 61.95 -47.34 45.16
N GLY A 48 60.75 -47.87 45.44
CA GLY A 48 60.41 -48.45 46.75
C GLY A 48 61.29 -49.66 47.11
N ILE A 49 61.55 -50.54 46.15
CA ILE A 49 62.45 -51.70 46.33
C ILE A 49 63.88 -51.24 46.62
N ILE A 50 64.38 -50.23 45.89
CA ILE A 50 65.71 -49.64 46.11
C ILE A 50 65.82 -49.03 47.50
N ALA A 51 64.79 -48.30 47.96
CA ALA A 51 64.81 -47.58 49.24
C ALA A 51 64.94 -48.51 50.46
N ILE A 52 64.44 -49.75 50.36
CA ILE A 52 64.41 -50.70 51.48
C ILE A 52 65.66 -51.61 51.49
N ARG A 53 66.45 -51.66 50.41
CA ARG A 53 67.55 -52.64 50.24
C ARG A 53 68.93 -51.99 50.28
N GLU A 54 69.86 -52.60 51.00
CA GLU A 54 71.28 -52.20 50.98
C GLU A 54 71.94 -52.67 49.67
N LEU A 55 72.29 -51.72 48.80
CA LEU A 55 72.85 -51.98 47.47
C LEU A 55 74.34 -51.69 47.43
N SER A 56 75.08 -52.55 46.73
CA SER A 56 76.49 -52.31 46.37
C SER A 56 76.63 -51.11 45.43
N ALA A 57 77.84 -50.53 45.36
CA ALA A 57 78.09 -49.35 44.52
C ALA A 57 77.74 -49.58 43.04
N ILE A 58 78.06 -50.76 42.49
CA ILE A 58 77.77 -51.10 41.08
C ILE A 58 76.26 -51.25 40.87
N GLU A 59 75.55 -51.94 41.77
CA GLU A 59 74.09 -52.09 41.65
C GLU A 59 73.40 -50.73 41.67
N ARG A 60 73.86 -49.77 42.48
CA ARG A 60 73.31 -48.41 42.50
C ARG A 60 73.43 -47.73 41.13
N VAL A 61 74.58 -47.86 40.47
CA VAL A 61 74.79 -47.29 39.12
C VAL A 61 73.84 -47.94 38.10
N VAL A 62 73.70 -49.27 38.13
CA VAL A 62 72.78 -49.96 37.20
C VAL A 62 71.32 -49.57 37.47
N TRP A 63 70.91 -49.44 38.73
CA TRP A 63 69.57 -48.97 39.07
C TRP A 63 69.30 -47.55 38.57
N VAL A 64 70.25 -46.63 38.73
CA VAL A 64 70.12 -45.26 38.20
C VAL A 64 69.96 -45.28 36.67
N PHE A 65 70.68 -46.16 35.98
CA PHE A 65 70.54 -46.33 34.54
C PHE A 65 69.15 -46.88 34.16
N VAL A 66 68.67 -47.92 34.84
CA VAL A 66 67.31 -48.49 34.62
C VAL A 66 66.22 -47.45 34.87
N LEU A 67 66.30 -46.69 35.96
CA LEU A 67 65.37 -45.60 36.26
C LEU A 67 65.40 -44.51 35.18
N SER A 68 66.58 -44.18 34.66
CA SER A 68 66.74 -43.21 33.57
C SER A 68 66.09 -43.72 32.27
N CYS A 69 66.24 -45.01 31.94
CA CYS A 69 65.58 -45.64 30.80
C CYS A 69 64.04 -45.64 30.94
N LEU A 70 63.52 -45.94 32.14
CA LEU A 70 62.07 -45.89 32.41
C LEU A 70 61.52 -44.46 32.27
N LEU A 71 62.25 -43.45 32.76
CA LEU A 71 61.87 -42.05 32.59
C LEU A 71 61.87 -41.62 31.11
N TYR A 72 62.88 -42.05 30.35
CA TYR A 72 62.93 -41.79 28.91
C TYR A 72 61.77 -42.47 28.16
N ALA A 73 61.44 -43.73 28.51
CA ALA A 73 60.31 -44.44 27.93
C ALA A 73 58.98 -43.68 28.16
N GLU A 74 58.77 -43.13 29.35
CA GLU A 74 57.58 -42.31 29.66
C GLU A 74 57.54 -41.03 28.82
N LEU A 75 58.65 -40.29 28.73
CA LEU A 75 58.71 -39.07 27.91
C LEU A 75 58.47 -39.37 26.42
N HIS A 76 58.99 -40.50 25.93
CA HIS A 76 58.73 -40.97 24.57
C HIS A 76 57.24 -41.33 24.38
N ALA A 77 56.62 -42.00 25.36
CA ALA A 77 55.20 -42.34 25.33
C ALA A 77 54.32 -41.10 25.25
N ILE A 78 54.59 -40.10 26.09
CA ILE A 78 53.85 -38.83 26.09
C ILE A 78 53.98 -38.11 24.74
N ARG A 79 55.17 -38.08 24.15
CA ARG A 79 55.36 -37.45 22.82
C ARG A 79 54.59 -38.17 21.72
N THR A 80 54.61 -39.51 21.74
CA THR A 80 53.90 -40.32 20.74
C THR A 80 52.39 -40.17 20.87
N ASP A 81 51.88 -40.15 22.11
CA ASP A 81 50.47 -39.95 22.41
C ASP A 81 49.99 -38.55 21.96
N ARG A 82 50.74 -37.50 22.30
CA ARG A 82 50.45 -36.12 21.86
C ARG A 82 50.42 -36.00 20.34
N ASN A 83 51.42 -36.54 19.63
CA ASN A 83 51.43 -36.50 18.17
C ASN A 83 50.21 -37.22 17.56
N THR A 84 49.77 -38.32 18.17
CA THR A 84 48.59 -39.07 17.71
C THR A 84 47.30 -38.31 17.99
N GLN A 85 47.18 -37.68 19.16
CA GLN A 85 46.05 -36.83 19.51
C GLN A 85 45.99 -35.58 18.62
N ASP A 86 47.12 -34.91 18.38
CA ASP A 86 47.20 -33.73 17.52
C ASP A 86 46.78 -34.06 16.08
N GLN A 87 47.18 -35.23 15.56
CA GLN A 87 46.73 -35.70 14.25
C GLN A 87 45.22 -35.98 14.21
N LYS A 88 44.66 -36.61 15.25
CA LYS A 88 43.22 -36.85 15.35
C LYS A 88 42.44 -35.55 15.45
N HIS A 89 42.88 -34.62 16.30
CA HIS A 89 42.26 -33.31 16.42
C HIS A 89 42.36 -32.49 15.13
N ALA A 90 43.50 -32.52 14.44
CA ALA A 90 43.63 -31.86 13.14
C ALA A 90 42.70 -32.45 12.08
N ALA A 91 42.45 -33.77 12.10
CA ALA A 91 41.50 -34.42 11.22
C ALA A 91 40.04 -34.08 11.60
N GLU A 92 39.69 -34.11 12.88
CA GLU A 92 38.36 -33.74 13.39
C GLU A 92 38.01 -32.29 13.09
N VAL A 93 38.95 -31.35 13.27
CA VAL A 93 38.75 -29.94 12.95
C VAL A 93 38.49 -29.73 11.46
N LYS A 94 39.17 -30.49 10.58
CA LYS A 94 38.90 -30.44 9.13
C LYS A 94 37.51 -30.94 8.77
N VAL A 95 37.04 -32.00 9.42
CA VAL A 95 35.68 -32.50 9.22
C VAL A 95 34.66 -31.47 9.71
N GLN A 96 34.82 -30.95 10.93
CA GLN A 96 33.92 -29.93 11.50
C GLN A 96 33.87 -28.65 10.66
N THR A 97 35.01 -28.18 10.15
CA THR A 97 35.04 -26.99 9.27
C THR A 97 34.31 -27.24 7.95
N SER A 98 34.47 -28.42 7.33
CA SER A 98 33.74 -28.77 6.12
C SER A 98 32.22 -28.90 6.34
N GLU A 99 31.80 -29.48 7.47
CA GLU A 99 30.38 -29.57 7.85
C GLU A 99 29.79 -28.19 8.12
N PHE A 100 30.54 -27.32 8.79
CA PHE A 100 30.12 -25.95 9.07
C PHE A 100 29.98 -25.12 7.78
N GLU A 101 30.89 -25.26 6.82
CA GLU A 101 30.78 -24.62 5.50
C GLU A 101 29.54 -25.10 4.74
N GLU A 102 29.20 -26.39 4.83
CA GLU A 102 27.99 -26.94 4.22
C GLU A 102 26.72 -26.39 4.89
N GLN A 103 26.69 -26.32 6.21
CA GLN A 103 25.59 -25.72 6.97
C GLN A 103 25.40 -24.24 6.62
N GLN A 104 26.47 -23.47 6.47
CA GLN A 104 26.37 -22.07 6.03
C GLN A 104 25.77 -21.93 4.62
N LYS A 105 26.13 -22.83 3.69
CA LYS A 105 25.54 -22.85 2.34
C LYS A 105 24.04 -23.18 2.38
N GLN A 106 23.64 -24.15 3.18
CA GLN A 106 22.24 -24.50 3.37
C GLN A 106 21.46 -23.33 3.99
N PHE A 107 21.99 -22.70 5.04
CA PHE A 107 21.37 -21.55 5.68
C PHE A 107 21.20 -20.36 4.72
N LYS A 108 22.22 -20.08 3.91
CA LYS A 108 22.13 -19.04 2.87
C LYS A 108 21.04 -19.35 1.85
N THR A 109 20.92 -20.60 1.43
CA THR A 109 19.88 -21.04 0.47
C THR A 109 18.47 -20.87 1.06
N ILE A 110 18.29 -21.18 2.35
CA ILE A 110 17.03 -20.97 3.06
C ILE A 110 16.69 -19.48 3.12
N LEU A 111 17.65 -18.63 3.52
CA LEU A 111 17.44 -17.17 3.57
C LEU A 111 17.11 -16.56 2.20
N ASP A 112 17.78 -17.00 1.13
CA ASP A 112 17.51 -16.51 -0.23
C ASP A 112 16.10 -16.94 -0.69
N THR A 113 15.66 -18.15 -0.33
CA THR A 113 14.33 -18.68 -0.63
C THR A 113 13.25 -17.92 0.15
N GLU A 114 13.42 -17.73 1.45
CA GLU A 114 12.46 -16.99 2.30
C GLU A 114 12.31 -15.53 1.84
N ASN A 115 13.41 -14.87 1.47
CA ASN A 115 13.35 -13.51 0.93
C ASN A 115 12.57 -13.43 -0.39
N ALA A 116 12.72 -14.43 -1.26
CA ALA A 116 11.97 -14.51 -2.51
C ALA A 116 10.47 -14.73 -2.27
N GLU A 117 10.10 -15.64 -1.37
CA GLU A 117 8.71 -15.91 -0.99
C GLU A 117 8.05 -14.71 -0.29
N PHE A 118 8.79 -14.03 0.58
CA PHE A 118 8.31 -12.82 1.24
C PHE A 118 8.03 -11.71 0.23
N LYS A 119 8.91 -11.55 -0.77
CA LYS A 119 8.71 -10.57 -1.85
C LYS A 119 7.47 -10.90 -2.69
N ASP A 120 7.27 -12.16 -3.10
CA ASP A 120 6.07 -12.55 -3.85
C ASP A 120 4.79 -12.33 -3.02
N THR A 121 4.83 -12.65 -1.73
CA THR A 121 3.70 -12.41 -0.81
C THR A 121 3.36 -10.92 -0.72
N LYS A 122 4.37 -10.05 -0.57
CA LYS A 122 4.19 -8.60 -0.55
C LYS A 122 3.58 -8.10 -1.87
N ASP A 123 4.05 -8.59 -3.00
CA ASP A 123 3.54 -8.20 -4.33
C ASP A 123 2.09 -8.67 -4.55
N ARG A 124 1.71 -9.85 -4.02
CA ARG A 124 0.31 -10.32 -4.03
C ARG A 124 -0.59 -9.46 -3.15
N ILE A 125 -0.14 -9.09 -1.94
CA ILE A 125 -0.91 -8.21 -1.04
C ILE A 125 -1.11 -6.84 -1.67
N SER A 126 -0.07 -6.25 -2.28
CA SER A 126 -0.18 -4.97 -2.98
C SER A 126 -1.24 -5.03 -4.08
N ARG A 127 -1.20 -6.05 -4.94
CA ARG A 127 -2.19 -6.23 -6.01
C ARG A 127 -3.62 -6.42 -5.48
N ALA A 128 -3.79 -7.13 -4.36
CA ALA A 128 -5.10 -7.32 -3.73
C ALA A 128 -5.65 -6.00 -3.16
N LEU A 129 -4.79 -5.16 -2.57
CA LEU A 129 -5.17 -3.83 -2.09
C LEU A 129 -5.55 -2.91 -3.25
N ASP A 130 -4.77 -2.90 -4.33
CA ASP A 130 -5.08 -2.10 -5.53
C ASP A 130 -6.44 -2.52 -6.14
N ALA A 131 -6.70 -3.83 -6.24
CA ALA A 131 -7.97 -4.35 -6.73
C ALA A 131 -9.15 -4.02 -5.80
N ALA A 132 -8.93 -4.04 -4.48
CA ALA A 132 -9.94 -3.63 -3.51
C ALA A 132 -10.23 -2.13 -3.60
N GLU A 133 -9.21 -1.29 -3.78
CA GLU A 133 -9.37 0.15 -4.01
C GLU A 133 -10.16 0.43 -5.29
N GLU A 134 -9.83 -0.26 -6.38
CA GLU A 134 -10.57 -0.13 -7.64
C GLU A 134 -12.04 -0.56 -7.48
N THR A 135 -12.29 -1.66 -6.76
CA THR A 135 -13.65 -2.11 -6.46
C THR A 135 -14.41 -1.07 -5.63
N LEU A 136 -13.77 -0.44 -4.65
CA LEU A 136 -14.38 0.64 -3.86
C LEU A 136 -14.69 1.86 -4.72
N ILE A 137 -13.83 2.22 -5.68
CA ILE A 137 -14.08 3.32 -6.62
C ILE A 137 -15.25 3.00 -7.55
N GLN A 138 -15.35 1.75 -8.02
CA GLN A 138 -16.40 1.30 -8.93
C GLN A 138 -17.76 1.16 -8.21
N THR A 139 -17.76 0.70 -6.96
CA THR A 139 -18.97 0.53 -6.13
C THR A 139 -19.34 1.76 -5.31
N ALA A 140 -18.53 2.83 -5.39
CA ALA A 140 -18.82 4.08 -4.70
C ALA A 140 -20.21 4.59 -5.10
N PRO A 141 -20.99 5.13 -4.15
CA PRO A 141 -22.33 5.65 -4.41
C PRO A 141 -22.25 6.81 -5.41
N ARG A 142 -22.95 6.67 -6.54
CA ARG A 142 -22.98 7.63 -7.64
C ARG A 142 -24.42 8.10 -7.85
N ALA A 143 -24.60 9.41 -8.00
CA ALA A 143 -25.84 9.95 -8.56
C ALA A 143 -25.91 9.59 -10.06
N ASP A 144 -27.11 9.24 -10.52
CA ASP A 144 -27.44 9.03 -11.93
C ASP A 144 -28.68 9.87 -12.23
N LEU A 145 -28.46 11.12 -12.67
CA LEU A 145 -29.56 12.05 -12.95
C LEU A 145 -30.10 11.78 -14.36
N GLN A 146 -31.33 11.30 -14.42
CA GLN A 146 -32.08 11.18 -15.66
C GLN A 146 -33.00 12.38 -15.80
N ILE A 147 -32.71 13.24 -16.77
CA ILE A 147 -33.57 14.37 -17.09
C ILE A 147 -34.72 13.90 -17.97
N GLY A 148 -35.94 14.10 -17.48
CA GLY A 148 -37.18 13.89 -18.19
C GLY A 148 -37.47 14.99 -19.22
N PRO A 149 -38.72 15.09 -19.69
CA PRO A 149 -39.09 16.13 -20.64
C PRO A 149 -38.95 17.53 -20.03
N ILE A 150 -38.55 18.48 -20.86
CA ILE A 150 -38.63 19.91 -20.54
C ILE A 150 -39.95 20.42 -21.13
N LEU A 151 -40.83 20.95 -20.29
CA LEU A 151 -42.13 21.46 -20.69
C LEU A 151 -42.13 22.98 -20.53
N ILE A 152 -42.80 23.70 -21.42
CA ILE A 152 -42.86 25.17 -21.35
C ILE A 152 -44.31 25.60 -21.48
N TYR A 153 -44.77 26.30 -20.46
CA TYR A 153 -46.14 26.79 -20.37
C TYR A 153 -46.14 28.31 -20.22
N PRO A 154 -47.11 29.04 -20.78
CA PRO A 154 -47.35 30.42 -20.38
C PRO A 154 -47.77 30.45 -18.89
N LYS A 155 -47.30 31.44 -18.12
CA LYS A 155 -47.60 31.55 -16.68
C LYS A 155 -49.09 31.66 -16.39
N ASP A 156 -49.80 32.43 -17.23
CA ASP A 156 -51.23 32.73 -17.08
C ASP A 156 -51.95 32.37 -18.40
N PRO A 157 -52.28 31.08 -18.63
CA PRO A 157 -52.96 30.68 -19.85
C PRO A 157 -54.37 31.30 -19.89
N THR A 158 -54.67 32.13 -20.89
CA THR A 158 -56.05 32.59 -21.11
C THR A 158 -56.89 31.43 -21.67
N PRO A 159 -58.18 31.31 -21.34
CA PRO A 159 -59.03 30.19 -21.80
C PRO A 159 -59.02 29.95 -23.33
N GLU A 160 -58.88 31.02 -24.12
CA GLU A 160 -58.74 30.94 -25.59
C GLU A 160 -57.42 30.30 -26.07
N GLN A 161 -56.35 30.40 -25.27
CA GLN A 161 -55.04 29.80 -25.61
C GLN A 161 -55.02 28.28 -25.44
N THR A 162 -55.94 27.74 -24.65
CA THR A 162 -56.09 26.29 -24.47
C THR A 162 -56.81 25.64 -25.65
N ALA A 163 -57.53 26.41 -26.47
CA ALA A 163 -58.46 25.88 -27.48
C ALA A 163 -58.08 26.14 -28.94
N SER A 164 -57.31 27.20 -29.26
CA SER A 164 -57.00 27.52 -30.67
C SER A 164 -55.60 28.11 -30.86
N ASP A 165 -54.73 27.28 -31.43
CA ASP A 165 -53.46 27.58 -32.10
C ASP A 165 -52.32 28.18 -31.23
N PRO A 166 -51.38 27.35 -30.71
CA PRO A 166 -50.27 27.78 -29.86
C PRO A 166 -49.15 28.56 -30.58
N LYS A 167 -49.40 29.13 -31.77
CA LYS A 167 -48.37 29.41 -32.78
C LYS A 167 -47.47 30.64 -32.60
N SER A 168 -47.56 31.41 -31.53
CA SER A 168 -46.54 32.45 -31.34
C SER A 168 -46.24 32.76 -29.87
N LEU A 169 -44.98 32.51 -29.48
CA LEU A 169 -44.42 33.13 -28.31
C LEU A 169 -44.21 34.61 -28.61
N SER A 170 -45.08 35.45 -28.09
CA SER A 170 -44.79 36.88 -28.03
C SER A 170 -43.72 37.12 -26.96
N LEU A 171 -42.67 37.88 -27.31
CA LEU A 171 -41.53 38.27 -26.45
C LEU A 171 -41.89 38.94 -25.11
N ARG A 172 -43.17 39.27 -24.89
CA ARG A 172 -43.67 39.94 -23.66
C ARG A 172 -44.38 39.00 -22.69
N ARG A 173 -44.37 37.69 -22.93
CA ARG A 173 -45.03 36.72 -22.05
C ARG A 173 -44.05 36.09 -21.06
N THR A 174 -44.54 35.88 -19.86
CA THR A 174 -43.91 35.07 -18.82
C THR A 174 -44.15 33.59 -19.14
N PHE A 175 -43.09 32.79 -19.07
CA PHE A 175 -43.19 31.35 -19.25
C PHE A 175 -42.72 30.64 -17.98
N THR A 176 -43.37 29.51 -17.72
CA THR A 176 -42.97 28.51 -16.76
C THR A 176 -42.27 27.38 -17.51
N ILE A 177 -40.98 27.20 -17.26
CA ILE A 177 -40.25 26.02 -17.73
C ILE A 177 -40.32 24.97 -16.65
N THR A 178 -40.83 23.82 -16.99
CA THR A 178 -40.88 22.66 -16.11
C THR A 178 -39.81 21.68 -16.54
N ILE A 179 -38.91 21.31 -15.63
CA ILE A 179 -37.87 20.31 -15.89
C ILE A 179 -38.14 19.12 -14.97
N ASP A 180 -38.47 18.00 -15.57
CA ASP A 180 -38.57 16.74 -14.84
C ASP A 180 -37.19 16.10 -14.72
N TRP A 181 -36.86 15.55 -13.55
CA TRP A 181 -35.66 14.75 -13.39
C TRP A 181 -35.86 13.65 -12.34
N ALA A 182 -35.06 12.59 -12.45
CA ALA A 182 -35.04 11.47 -11.51
C ALA A 182 -33.61 11.05 -11.21
N ASN A 183 -33.25 10.88 -9.94
CA ASN A 183 -31.96 10.31 -9.55
C ASN A 183 -32.09 8.79 -9.40
N ARG A 184 -31.53 8.01 -10.34
CA ARG A 184 -31.47 6.54 -10.28
C ARG A 184 -30.21 6.01 -9.59
N GLY A 185 -29.44 6.88 -8.96
CA GLY A 185 -28.24 6.54 -8.19
C GLY A 185 -28.51 5.69 -6.93
N THR A 186 -27.44 5.29 -6.25
CA THR A 186 -27.54 4.51 -5.01
C THR A 186 -28.19 5.30 -3.88
N ASP A 187 -28.73 4.61 -2.87
CA ASP A 187 -29.43 5.19 -1.71
C ASP A 187 -28.65 6.31 -1.01
N GLU A 188 -27.33 6.18 -0.93
CA GLU A 188 -26.44 7.17 -0.33
C GLU A 188 -26.23 8.40 -1.22
N ALA A 189 -26.32 8.24 -2.54
CA ALA A 189 -26.30 9.33 -3.51
C ALA A 189 -27.67 10.00 -3.66
N ARG A 190 -28.68 9.63 -2.85
CA ARG A 190 -30.02 10.26 -2.89
C ARG A 190 -30.13 11.54 -2.08
N ARG A 191 -29.18 11.80 -1.16
CA ARG A 191 -29.09 13.08 -0.44
C ARG A 191 -28.41 14.14 -1.32
N LEU A 192 -29.00 14.39 -2.49
CA LEU A 192 -28.53 15.44 -3.38
C LEU A 192 -29.19 16.75 -2.96
N LYS A 193 -28.36 17.78 -2.80
CA LYS A 193 -28.82 19.15 -2.94
C LYS A 193 -28.62 19.51 -4.39
N ILE A 194 -29.70 19.58 -5.16
CA ILE A 194 -29.65 19.96 -6.57
C ILE A 194 -29.90 21.45 -6.66
N LEU A 195 -29.02 22.13 -7.39
CA LEU A 195 -29.26 23.48 -7.88
C LEU A 195 -29.33 23.41 -9.39
N SER A 196 -30.49 23.73 -9.93
CA SER A 196 -30.77 23.81 -11.36
C SER A 196 -31.07 25.27 -11.74
N ASN A 197 -30.60 25.67 -12.91
CA ASN A 197 -30.92 26.97 -13.48
C ASN A 197 -31.04 26.79 -14.99
N ALA A 198 -32.10 27.34 -15.56
CA ALA A 198 -32.42 27.22 -16.96
C ALA A 198 -32.21 28.57 -17.64
N TYR A 199 -31.40 28.58 -18.70
CA TYR A 199 -31.19 29.76 -19.53
C TYR A 199 -31.79 29.52 -20.90
N LEU A 200 -32.72 30.38 -21.29
CA LEU A 200 -33.18 30.47 -22.67
C LEU A 200 -32.26 31.41 -23.43
N VAL A 201 -31.70 30.93 -24.53
CA VAL A 201 -30.97 31.77 -25.48
C VAL A 201 -31.64 31.63 -26.84
N PRO A 202 -32.18 32.73 -27.42
CA PRO A 202 -32.69 32.67 -28.78
C PRO A 202 -31.51 32.53 -29.75
N GLU A 203 -31.67 31.68 -30.75
CA GLU A 203 -30.71 31.55 -31.86
C GLU A 203 -30.85 32.79 -32.74
N LEU A 204 -30.04 33.81 -32.45
CA LEU A 204 -29.88 34.98 -33.31
C LEU A 204 -28.82 34.68 -34.39
N GLU A 205 -29.09 35.11 -35.62
CA GLU A 205 -28.09 35.07 -36.70
C GLU A 205 -26.82 35.80 -36.25
N GLY A 206 -25.71 35.07 -36.10
CA GLY A 206 -24.40 35.60 -35.72
C GLY A 206 -23.99 35.41 -34.26
N LEU A 207 -24.88 34.99 -33.35
CA LEU A 207 -24.49 34.56 -32.01
C LEU A 207 -23.94 33.13 -32.09
N SER A 208 -22.61 33.02 -32.06
CA SER A 208 -21.94 31.72 -32.02
C SER A 208 -22.43 30.95 -30.78
N PRO A 209 -22.73 29.66 -30.88
CA PRO A 209 -23.11 28.82 -29.74
C PRO A 209 -22.11 28.89 -28.57
N VAL A 210 -20.84 29.19 -28.86
CA VAL A 210 -19.78 29.44 -27.86
C VAL A 210 -20.09 30.64 -26.97
N SER A 211 -20.60 31.74 -27.55
CA SER A 211 -20.92 32.96 -26.81
C SER A 211 -22.09 32.78 -25.83
N ALA A 212 -23.06 31.92 -26.18
CA ALA A 212 -24.16 31.54 -25.30
C ALA A 212 -23.66 30.76 -24.07
N LYS A 213 -22.72 29.81 -24.28
CA LYS A 213 -22.06 29.06 -23.21
C LYS A 213 -21.27 29.97 -22.28
N ASP A 214 -20.53 30.93 -22.82
CA ASP A 214 -19.71 31.84 -22.03
C ASP A 214 -20.55 32.80 -21.19
N SER A 215 -21.64 33.33 -21.76
CA SER A 215 -22.63 34.14 -21.02
C SER A 215 -23.28 33.31 -19.90
N PHE A 216 -23.73 32.10 -20.21
CA PHE A 216 -24.27 31.17 -19.21
C PHE A 216 -23.30 30.92 -18.05
N ASN A 217 -22.03 30.62 -18.36
CA ASN A 217 -21.02 30.39 -17.34
C ASN A 217 -20.74 31.62 -16.47
N ARG A 218 -20.73 32.80 -17.07
CA ARG A 218 -20.54 34.08 -16.37
C ARG A 218 -21.69 34.36 -15.42
N ASP A 219 -22.92 34.23 -15.90
CA ASP A 219 -24.12 34.49 -15.11
C ASP A 219 -24.28 33.47 -13.98
N TRP A 220 -24.00 32.20 -14.27
CA TRP A 220 -23.91 31.15 -13.26
C TRP A 220 -22.90 31.50 -12.16
N GLN A 221 -21.68 31.93 -12.52
CA GLN A 221 -20.69 32.34 -11.52
C GLN A 221 -21.15 33.56 -10.71
N ASN A 222 -21.82 34.52 -11.35
CA ASN A 222 -22.34 35.70 -10.69
C ASN A 222 -23.43 35.36 -9.66
N PHE A 223 -24.31 34.40 -9.99
CA PHE A 223 -25.33 33.88 -9.08
C PHE A 223 -24.71 33.37 -7.77
N PHE A 224 -23.72 32.47 -7.83
CA PHE A 224 -23.06 31.95 -6.62
C PHE A 224 -22.26 33.00 -5.84
N ARG A 225 -21.69 34.00 -6.54
CA ARG A 225 -21.02 35.12 -5.87
C ARG A 225 -22.01 36.01 -5.11
N ALA A 226 -23.22 36.16 -5.64
CA ALA A 226 -24.29 36.94 -5.03
C ALA A 226 -24.91 36.20 -3.84
N GLU A 227 -25.08 34.87 -3.91
CA GLU A 227 -25.59 34.05 -2.81
C GLU A 227 -24.71 34.14 -1.56
N LYS A 228 -23.39 34.29 -1.72
CA LYS A 228 -22.45 34.51 -0.61
C LYS A 228 -22.60 35.89 0.07
N LYS A 229 -23.45 36.77 -0.46
CA LYS A 229 -23.75 38.11 0.09
C LYS A 229 -25.27 38.25 0.22
N PRO A 230 -25.86 37.88 1.37
CA PRO A 230 -27.32 37.79 1.54
C PRO A 230 -28.07 39.07 1.14
N ASP A 231 -27.46 40.23 1.36
CA ASP A 231 -28.06 41.54 1.06
C ASP A 231 -28.20 41.86 -0.44
N ARG A 232 -27.57 41.08 -1.34
CA ARG A 232 -27.65 41.23 -2.81
C ARG A 232 -28.40 40.10 -3.51
N ALA A 233 -28.71 39.00 -2.82
CA ALA A 233 -29.39 37.85 -3.41
C ALA A 233 -30.80 38.20 -3.92
N SER A 234 -31.46 39.20 -3.33
CA SER A 234 -32.78 39.69 -3.76
C SER A 234 -32.78 40.50 -5.07
N GLN A 235 -31.62 40.99 -5.53
CA GLN A 235 -31.51 41.84 -6.72
C GLN A 235 -31.09 41.07 -7.99
N ILE A 236 -30.44 39.93 -7.84
CA ILE A 236 -30.08 39.05 -8.95
C ILE A 236 -31.14 37.94 -9.00
N ALA A 237 -32.34 38.29 -9.46
CA ALA A 237 -33.44 37.36 -9.65
C ALA A 237 -33.14 36.38 -10.79
N THR A 238 -32.20 35.47 -10.53
CA THR A 238 -32.12 34.16 -11.17
C THR A 238 -32.71 33.21 -10.14
N THR A 239 -33.88 32.67 -10.43
CA THR A 239 -34.61 31.72 -9.57
C THR A 239 -33.81 30.43 -9.44
N GLY A 240 -32.96 30.34 -8.42
CA GLY A 240 -32.51 29.06 -7.88
C GLY A 240 -33.53 28.59 -6.84
N VAL A 241 -33.97 27.33 -6.95
CA VAL A 241 -34.81 26.69 -5.93
C VAL A 241 -33.94 25.76 -5.11
N TYR A 242 -34.08 25.78 -3.79
CA TYR A 242 -33.23 25.07 -2.84
C TYR A 242 -34.04 23.94 -2.18
N TYR A 243 -33.52 22.72 -2.18
CA TYR A 243 -34.09 21.61 -1.43
C TYR A 243 -33.03 20.96 -0.53
N ASP A 244 -33.36 20.77 0.74
CA ASP A 244 -32.44 20.29 1.79
C ASP A 244 -32.58 18.79 2.09
N ARG A 245 -33.64 18.12 1.59
CA ARG A 245 -33.86 16.68 1.80
C ARG A 245 -34.72 16.09 0.67
N MET A 246 -34.19 15.11 -0.06
CA MET A 246 -34.90 14.38 -1.12
C MET A 246 -35.13 12.91 -0.72
N VAL A 247 -36.28 12.36 -1.12
CA VAL A 247 -36.70 10.96 -0.87
C VAL A 247 -36.87 10.28 -2.24
N SER A 248 -36.52 8.99 -2.34
CA SER A 248 -36.38 8.28 -3.62
C SER A 248 -37.69 7.87 -4.27
N GLY A 249 -37.70 7.84 -5.61
CA GLY A 249 -38.61 7.00 -6.41
C GLY A 249 -39.66 7.79 -7.19
N ASP A 250 -39.96 9.01 -6.77
CA ASP A 250 -40.97 9.82 -7.43
C ASP A 250 -40.32 10.73 -8.49
N PRO A 251 -40.91 10.84 -9.70
CA PRO A 251 -40.51 11.87 -10.65
C PRO A 251 -40.73 13.23 -10.01
N HIS A 252 -39.68 14.05 -9.99
CA HIS A 252 -39.77 15.41 -9.48
C HIS A 252 -39.87 16.39 -10.65
N THR A 253 -40.78 17.34 -10.49
CA THR A 253 -41.14 18.35 -11.47
C THR A 253 -40.78 19.71 -10.90
N GLU A 254 -39.71 20.33 -11.40
CA GLU A 254 -39.33 21.68 -11.01
C GLU A 254 -39.95 22.69 -11.95
N GLN A 255 -40.61 23.72 -11.42
CA GLN A 255 -41.21 24.80 -12.21
C GLN A 255 -40.42 26.10 -12.05
N TYR A 256 -39.90 26.62 -13.15
CA TYR A 256 -39.17 27.88 -13.24
C TYR A 256 -40.05 28.94 -13.89
N THR A 257 -40.50 29.93 -13.13
CA THR A 257 -41.25 31.06 -13.68
C THR A 257 -40.32 32.27 -13.83
N ARG A 258 -40.03 32.70 -15.07
CA ARG A 258 -39.25 33.94 -15.31
C ARG A 258 -40.06 34.95 -16.11
N PRO A 259 -40.20 36.20 -15.63
CA PRO A 259 -40.66 37.28 -16.48
C PRO A 259 -39.59 37.66 -17.50
N TRP A 260 -39.99 37.81 -18.76
CA TRP A 260 -39.17 38.51 -19.76
C TRP A 260 -39.07 39.97 -19.32
N GLY A 261 -37.95 40.31 -18.67
CA GLY A 261 -37.72 41.64 -18.11
C GLY A 261 -37.03 42.56 -19.13
N PRO A 262 -37.31 43.87 -19.11
CA PRO A 262 -36.70 44.86 -20.02
C PRO A 262 -35.20 45.12 -19.79
N ASN A 263 -34.49 44.32 -19.00
CA ASN A 263 -33.06 44.51 -18.70
C ASN A 263 -32.16 43.37 -19.23
N ASP A 264 -32.72 42.38 -19.90
CA ASP A 264 -31.89 41.45 -20.66
C ASP A 264 -31.33 42.19 -21.90
N ILE A 265 -30.09 41.89 -22.31
CA ILE A 265 -29.26 42.49 -23.40
C ILE A 265 -29.97 42.59 -24.78
N TYR A 266 -31.24 42.22 -24.85
CA TYR A 266 -32.07 42.04 -26.02
C TYR A 266 -32.89 43.27 -26.44
N ASN A 267 -33.08 44.28 -25.60
CA ASN A 267 -33.87 45.44 -26.00
C ASN A 267 -33.27 46.20 -27.19
N ASP A 268 -31.94 46.29 -27.28
CA ASP A 268 -31.25 46.93 -28.41
C ASP A 268 -31.39 46.13 -29.73
N LEU A 269 -31.70 44.83 -29.66
CA LEU A 269 -31.87 43.96 -30.82
C LEU A 269 -33.35 43.81 -31.25
N ILE A 270 -34.28 44.10 -30.35
CA ILE A 270 -35.73 43.98 -30.59
C ILE A 270 -36.26 45.20 -31.36
N ASP A 271 -35.72 46.39 -31.14
CA ASP A 271 -36.20 47.61 -31.81
C ASP A 271 -35.87 47.65 -33.32
N ALA A 272 -34.87 46.87 -33.76
CA ALA A 272 -34.43 46.86 -35.16
C ALA A 272 -35.22 45.94 -36.11
N ARG A 273 -36.07 45.01 -35.64
CA ARG A 273 -36.77 44.02 -36.52
C ARG A 273 -38.16 43.58 -36.02
N SER A 274 -39.01 44.53 -35.61
CA SER A 274 -40.31 44.29 -34.96
C SER A 274 -41.45 43.66 -35.80
N LYS A 275 -41.18 42.99 -36.93
CA LYS A 275 -42.22 42.30 -37.72
C LYS A 275 -41.85 40.90 -38.26
N ALA A 276 -40.65 40.40 -38.00
CA ALA A 276 -40.31 39.04 -38.43
C ALA A 276 -40.86 38.03 -37.42
N VAL A 277 -41.80 37.18 -37.87
CA VAL A 277 -42.20 35.96 -37.16
C VAL A 277 -40.93 35.26 -36.70
N ILE A 278 -40.79 35.13 -35.39
CA ILE A 278 -39.63 34.52 -34.75
C ILE A 278 -39.74 33.01 -34.98
N HIS A 279 -39.33 32.53 -36.16
CA HIS A 279 -39.06 31.11 -36.41
C HIS A 279 -37.77 30.65 -35.69
N ARG A 280 -37.45 31.28 -34.55
CA ARG A 280 -36.13 31.19 -33.94
C ARG A 280 -36.08 29.98 -33.04
N ARG A 281 -35.13 29.12 -33.35
CA ARG A 281 -34.68 28.03 -32.50
C ARG A 281 -34.27 28.61 -31.15
N MET A 282 -34.58 27.89 -30.09
CA MET A 282 -34.21 28.28 -28.72
C MET A 282 -33.33 27.19 -28.13
N PHE A 283 -32.30 27.62 -27.43
CA PHE A 283 -31.48 26.75 -26.60
C PHE A 283 -31.92 26.88 -25.15
N ILE A 284 -31.99 25.73 -24.48
CA ILE A 284 -32.13 25.66 -23.04
C ILE A 284 -30.88 25.00 -22.51
N LEU A 285 -30.14 25.78 -21.73
CA LEU A 285 -28.99 25.32 -20.98
C LEU A 285 -29.44 25.09 -19.55
N VAL A 286 -29.32 23.86 -19.08
CA VAL A 286 -29.59 23.47 -17.70
C VAL A 286 -28.30 22.95 -17.11
N ARG A 287 -27.97 23.42 -15.92
CA ARG A 287 -26.84 22.91 -15.14
C ARG A 287 -27.34 22.41 -13.81
N PHE A 288 -26.98 21.18 -13.47
CA PHE A 288 -27.23 20.55 -12.19
C PHE A 288 -25.95 20.60 -11.39
N ASP A 289 -26.05 21.15 -10.19
CA ASP A 289 -24.97 21.16 -9.23
C ASP A 289 -25.37 20.31 -8.02
N TYR A 290 -24.60 19.26 -7.71
CA TYR A 290 -24.97 18.29 -6.69
C TYR A 290 -23.78 17.74 -5.89
N TYR A 291 -24.06 17.29 -4.67
CA TYR A 291 -23.06 16.73 -3.75
C TYR A 291 -23.40 15.27 -3.46
N ASP A 292 -22.41 14.38 -3.58
CA ASP A 292 -22.49 13.02 -3.09
C ASP A 292 -21.26 12.69 -2.20
N LYS A 293 -21.14 11.45 -1.71
CA LYS A 293 -19.98 11.04 -0.89
C LYS A 293 -18.64 11.11 -1.63
N THR A 294 -18.65 11.09 -2.97
CA THR A 294 -17.45 11.15 -3.79
C THR A 294 -17.03 12.59 -4.11
N GLY A 295 -17.91 13.57 -3.87
CA GLY A 295 -17.57 14.99 -3.83
C GLY A 295 -18.64 15.88 -4.46
N HIS A 296 -18.17 17.02 -4.96
CA HIS A 296 -18.99 18.04 -5.61
C HIS A 296 -18.97 17.83 -7.13
N TRP A 297 -20.15 17.69 -7.73
CA TRP A 297 -20.32 17.30 -9.12
C TRP A 297 -21.24 18.25 -9.86
N ARG A 298 -21.01 18.33 -11.16
CA ARG A 298 -21.81 19.10 -12.10
C ARG A 298 -22.22 18.25 -13.27
N GLU A 299 -23.41 18.52 -13.77
CA GLU A 299 -23.88 18.02 -15.05
C GLU A 299 -24.47 19.19 -15.84
N ASP A 300 -24.08 19.31 -17.10
CA ASP A 300 -24.60 20.34 -17.99
C ASP A 300 -25.34 19.68 -19.13
N ILE A 301 -26.57 20.11 -19.36
CA ILE A 301 -27.42 19.62 -20.43
C ILE A 301 -27.89 20.79 -21.28
N CYS A 302 -27.70 20.63 -22.58
CA CYS A 302 -28.25 21.53 -23.57
C CYS A 302 -29.30 20.83 -24.42
N ARG A 303 -30.47 21.46 -24.52
CA ARG A 303 -31.52 21.08 -25.45
C ARG A 303 -31.81 22.23 -26.41
N ARG A 304 -32.12 21.89 -27.65
CA ARG A 304 -32.54 22.83 -28.68
C ARG A 304 -33.94 22.45 -29.14
N ILE A 305 -34.80 23.46 -29.26
CA ILE A 305 -36.12 23.30 -29.86
C ILE A 305 -36.01 23.56 -31.36
N LYS A 306 -36.44 22.59 -32.17
CA LYS A 306 -36.65 22.78 -33.61
C LYS A 306 -38.13 23.03 -33.88
N GLY A 307 -38.43 24.08 -34.65
CA GLY A 307 -39.78 24.37 -35.13
C GLY A 307 -40.57 25.37 -34.28
N GLU A 308 -41.85 25.55 -34.62
CA GLU A 308 -42.78 26.37 -33.86
C GLU A 308 -43.03 25.69 -32.50
N MET A 309 -42.79 26.43 -31.41
CA MET A 309 -43.11 25.96 -30.06
C MET A 309 -44.62 25.78 -29.94
N THR A 310 -45.12 24.58 -30.21
CA THR A 310 -46.46 24.19 -29.81
C THR A 310 -46.40 23.66 -28.38
N SER A 311 -47.43 23.94 -27.59
CA SER A 311 -47.47 23.76 -26.14
C SER A 311 -47.32 22.30 -25.63
N GLN A 312 -47.20 21.30 -26.51
CA GLN A 312 -47.24 19.88 -26.10
C GLN A 312 -46.27 18.92 -26.81
N SER A 313 -45.54 19.32 -27.86
CA SER A 313 -44.64 18.37 -28.56
C SER A 313 -43.45 19.00 -29.26
N SER A 314 -42.73 19.90 -28.57
CA SER A 314 -41.43 20.32 -29.09
C SER A 314 -40.51 19.11 -29.11
N HIS A 315 -40.12 18.66 -30.31
CA HIS A 315 -39.00 17.75 -30.46
C HIS A 315 -37.74 18.47 -29.94
N TRP A 316 -37.28 18.01 -28.78
CA TRP A 316 -36.04 18.48 -28.18
C TRP A 316 -34.88 17.70 -28.77
N ASP A 317 -34.01 18.38 -29.49
CA ASP A 317 -32.73 17.82 -29.86
C ASP A 317 -31.71 18.11 -28.79
N SER A 318 -30.79 17.17 -28.60
CA SER A 318 -29.56 17.47 -27.87
C SER A 318 -28.77 18.54 -28.64
N CYS A 319 -28.11 19.44 -27.90
CA CYS A 319 -27.34 20.54 -28.48
C CYS A 319 -25.88 20.44 -28.03
N ASP A 320 -24.92 20.64 -28.94
CA ASP A 320 -23.48 20.40 -28.66
C ASP A 320 -22.81 21.54 -27.88
N ILE A 321 -23.56 22.58 -27.51
CA ILE A 321 -23.02 23.75 -26.80
C ILE A 321 -22.46 23.35 -25.43
N MET A 322 -23.17 22.46 -24.75
CA MET A 322 -22.95 22.19 -23.34
C MET A 322 -23.56 20.85 -22.93
N GLN A 323 -22.89 19.75 -23.31
CA GLN A 323 -23.22 18.40 -22.84
C GLN A 323 -22.03 17.86 -22.06
N ASN A 324 -22.10 17.99 -20.74
CA ASN A 324 -21.11 17.42 -19.84
C ASN A 324 -21.83 16.47 -18.90
N ALA A 325 -21.81 15.17 -19.23
CA ALA A 325 -22.62 14.14 -18.56
C ALA A 325 -22.35 14.01 -17.06
N ARG A 326 -21.14 14.35 -16.60
CA ARG A 326 -20.78 14.52 -15.18
C ARG A 326 -19.34 14.99 -15.08
N TYR A 327 -19.05 16.02 -14.28
CA TYR A 327 -17.68 16.42 -13.99
C TYR A 327 -17.53 16.96 -12.58
N ARG A 328 -16.36 16.73 -11.98
CA ARG A 328 -16.08 17.14 -10.61
C ARG A 328 -15.77 18.64 -10.55
N ILE A 329 -16.38 19.36 -9.61
CA ILE A 329 -16.10 20.78 -9.38
C ILE A 329 -15.12 20.88 -8.21
N GLY A 330 -13.93 21.41 -8.50
CA GLY A 330 -12.85 21.50 -7.52
C GLY A 330 -12.16 20.15 -7.31
N ALA A 331 -10.83 20.16 -7.28
CA ALA A 331 -10.09 19.01 -6.78
C ALA A 331 -10.52 18.76 -5.32
N PRO A 332 -10.63 17.51 -4.86
CA PRO A 332 -10.79 17.26 -3.44
C PRO A 332 -9.64 17.98 -2.72
N LEU A 333 -9.98 18.79 -1.72
CA LEU A 333 -9.00 19.48 -0.88
C LEU A 333 -8.00 18.53 -0.19
N GLY A 334 -8.16 17.20 -0.30
CA GLY A 334 -7.35 16.19 0.39
C GLY A 334 -6.15 15.58 -0.35
N VAL A 335 -5.93 15.77 -1.67
CA VAL A 335 -4.83 15.05 -2.37
C VAL A 335 -3.57 15.89 -2.57
N ARG A 336 -3.66 17.23 -2.49
CA ARG A 336 -2.46 18.09 -2.54
C ARG A 336 -1.65 18.13 -1.24
N GLU A 337 -2.21 17.68 -0.10
CA GLU A 337 -1.44 17.55 1.16
C GLU A 337 -0.88 16.14 1.39
N ALA A 338 -1.52 15.07 0.89
CA ALA A 338 -0.98 13.71 1.02
C ALA A 338 0.38 13.53 0.30
N LYS A 339 0.63 14.28 -0.79
CA LYS A 339 1.93 14.25 -1.49
C LYS A 339 3.04 15.07 -0.80
N LYS A 340 2.73 15.91 0.18
CA LYS A 340 3.71 16.64 0.99
C LYS A 340 4.10 15.91 2.27
N LEU A 341 3.30 14.96 2.75
CA LEU A 341 3.62 14.14 3.94
C LEU A 341 4.35 12.82 3.62
N GLY A 342 4.46 12.43 2.34
CA GLY A 342 5.22 11.25 1.90
C GLY A 342 6.69 11.48 1.50
N LYS A 343 7.23 12.69 1.74
CA LYS A 343 8.64 13.03 1.53
C LYS A 343 9.29 13.47 2.84
N HIS A 344 9.27 12.60 3.85
CA HIS A 344 10.22 12.70 4.96
C HIS A 344 10.83 11.32 5.23
N GLU A 345 12.15 11.28 5.03
CA GLU A 345 13.13 10.41 5.70
C GLU A 345 13.08 8.90 5.44
N VAL A 346 13.66 8.49 4.30
CA VAL A 346 14.54 7.30 4.32
C VAL A 346 15.91 7.81 4.79
N GLY A 347 16.08 7.85 6.12
CA GLY A 347 17.38 8.03 6.74
C GLY A 347 18.25 6.81 6.49
N GLN A 348 19.45 7.05 5.96
CA GLN A 348 20.54 6.10 5.89
C GLN A 348 20.74 5.38 7.22
N GLN A 349 20.71 4.05 7.22
CA GLN A 349 21.30 3.27 8.32
C GLN A 349 22.82 3.45 8.32
N PRO A 350 23.45 3.68 9.48
CA PRO A 350 24.89 3.56 9.60
C PRO A 350 25.25 2.07 9.50
N GLY A 351 26.21 1.77 8.63
CA GLY A 351 26.87 0.47 8.63
C GLY A 351 27.63 0.23 9.94
N PHE A 352 27.87 -1.06 10.21
CA PHE A 352 28.96 -1.73 10.95
C PHE A 352 28.41 -2.93 11.76
N PRO A 353 29.21 -3.98 12.00
CA PRO A 353 30.67 -4.08 11.81
C PRO A 353 31.13 -4.62 10.46
#